data_AF-A0A5C5FTR0-F1
#
_entry.id   AF-A0A5C5FTR0-F1
#
_cell.length_a   1.000
_cell.length_b   1.000
_cell.length_c   1.000
_cell.angle_alpha   90.00
_cell.angle_beta   90.00
_cell.angle_gamma   90.00
#
_symmetry.space_group_name_H-M   'P 1'
#
loop_
_entity.id
_entity.type
_entity.pdbx_description
1 polymer ?
#
loop_
_entity_poly.entity_id
_entity_poly.type
_entity_poly.pdbx_seq_one_letter_code
_entity_poly.pdbx_strand_id
1 'polypeptide(L)'
;MTAPDEALVAHWTEEQLRQASLARFNDDSDLPFTIHAAPARLFPPVHPLAPGVCREDLGALSVDGLHTVGGLDISFRDRSGDEGIAVLAVLSFPDLKLVASVSRTVSLASTPYVHSFLSFREAHFFVELVEELRTSRPDLPTPQLIFVDGNGRWHPRQAGSAVATGVATELPTVGIAKEYHPLHTPAEDASPAPCSTSGDAPLPFPPEFMTSQRAMRAACQALLRQRGDWIGLSPPSSSEHWGAALLSSPSRNAQNPIFVSPGHRLSLASCVRLALACTREGKIPEPVRVADRLGREEARRLWPKG
;
A
#
# COMPACT_ATOMS: atom_id res chain seq x y z
N MET A 1 -19.55 12.07 18.50
CA MET A 1 -18.53 12.59 17.56
C MET A 1 -19.07 13.91 17.02
N THR A 2 -18.41 15.02 17.34
CA THR A 2 -18.67 16.30 16.67
C THR A 2 -18.39 16.13 15.19
N ALA A 3 -19.25 16.67 14.32
CA ALA A 3 -18.97 16.74 12.89
C ALA A 3 -17.59 17.42 12.71
N PRO A 4 -16.73 16.91 11.82
CA PRO A 4 -15.44 17.54 11.57
C PRO A 4 -15.66 18.98 11.11
N ASP A 5 -14.80 19.89 11.57
CA ASP A 5 -14.82 21.30 11.17
C ASP A 5 -14.83 21.40 9.63
N GLU A 6 -15.89 21.99 9.07
CA GLU A 6 -16.08 22.12 7.62
C GLU A 6 -14.91 22.85 6.96
N ALA A 7 -14.34 23.85 7.65
CA ALA A 7 -13.19 24.59 7.16
C ALA A 7 -11.93 23.71 7.08
N LEU A 8 -11.72 22.85 8.09
CA LEU A 8 -10.63 21.88 8.10
C LEU A 8 -10.77 20.88 6.95
N VAL A 9 -11.98 20.33 6.75
CA VAL A 9 -12.25 19.37 5.66
C VAL A 9 -12.06 20.02 4.29
N ALA A 10 -12.49 21.27 4.12
CA ALA A 10 -12.29 22.01 2.87
C ALA A 10 -10.80 22.23 2.58
N HIS A 11 -10.04 22.69 3.58
CA HIS A 11 -8.60 22.89 3.46
C HIS A 11 -7.85 21.58 3.13
N TRP A 12 -8.16 20.50 3.85
CA TRP A 12 -7.56 19.19 3.57
C TRP A 12 -7.95 18.62 2.21
N THR A 13 -9.16 18.92 1.74
CA THR A 13 -9.60 18.54 0.40
C THR A 13 -8.78 19.25 -0.67
N GLU A 14 -8.59 20.56 -0.52
CA GLU A 14 -7.74 21.36 -1.43
C GLU A 14 -6.30 20.83 -1.46
N GLU A 15 -5.72 20.55 -0.29
CA GLU A 15 -4.37 20.04 -0.19
C GLU A 15 -4.22 18.64 -0.80
N GLN A 16 -5.19 17.74 -0.62
CA GLN A 16 -5.19 16.44 -1.30
C GLN A 16 -5.30 16.58 -2.82
N LEU A 17 -6.12 17.49 -3.33
CA LEU A 17 -6.22 17.76 -4.77
C LEU A 17 -4.90 18.34 -5.32
N ARG A 18 -4.22 19.20 -4.55
CA ARG A 18 -2.89 19.72 -4.88
C ARG A 18 -1.84 18.61 -4.91
N GLN A 19 -1.83 17.71 -3.92
CA GLN A 19 -0.91 16.57 -3.90
C GLN A 19 -1.15 15.63 -5.09
N ALA A 20 -2.41 15.34 -5.39
CA ALA A 20 -2.76 14.50 -6.55
C ALA A 20 -2.32 15.13 -7.89
N SER A 21 -2.36 16.45 -8.03
CA SER A 21 -1.93 17.13 -9.26
C SER A 21 -0.41 17.18 -9.42
N LEU A 22 0.35 17.12 -8.32
CA LEU A 22 1.81 17.02 -8.32
C LEU A 22 2.31 15.59 -8.49
N ALA A 23 1.49 14.61 -8.14
CA ALA A 23 1.86 13.21 -8.21
C ALA A 23 2.04 12.73 -9.66
N ARG A 24 3.12 11.99 -9.91
CA ARG A 24 3.38 11.32 -11.19
C ARG A 24 3.10 9.83 -11.03
N PHE A 25 2.24 9.28 -11.91
CA PHE A 25 1.82 7.86 -11.88
C PHE A 25 2.38 7.07 -13.07
N ASN A 26 3.54 7.48 -13.56
CA ASN A 26 4.31 6.84 -14.61
C ASN A 26 5.76 6.69 -14.13
N ASP A 27 6.51 5.79 -14.76
CA ASP A 27 7.93 5.62 -14.43
C ASP A 27 8.70 6.83 -14.97
N ASP A 28 9.21 7.66 -14.07
CA ASP A 28 9.99 8.83 -14.46
C ASP A 28 11.29 8.41 -15.17
N SER A 29 11.73 9.19 -16.15
CA SER A 29 12.95 8.89 -16.93
C SER A 29 14.25 9.03 -16.13
N ASP A 30 14.21 9.73 -14.99
CA ASP A 30 15.35 10.02 -14.11
C ASP A 30 15.33 9.20 -12.81
N LEU A 31 14.58 8.10 -12.77
CA LEU A 31 14.63 7.16 -11.66
C LEU A 31 16.08 6.65 -11.46
N PRO A 32 16.54 6.48 -10.20
CA PRO A 32 17.90 6.02 -9.92
C PRO A 32 18.09 4.51 -10.15
N PHE A 33 17.08 3.84 -10.70
CA PHE A 33 17.08 2.41 -11.03
C PHE A 33 16.20 2.16 -12.25
N THR A 34 16.41 1.04 -12.94
CA THR A 34 15.61 0.61 -14.09
C THR A 34 14.99 -0.75 -13.83
N ILE A 35 13.72 -0.92 -14.22
CA ILE A 35 12.98 -2.17 -14.08
C ILE A 35 12.90 -2.84 -15.45
N HIS A 36 13.51 -4.02 -15.58
CA HIS A 36 13.43 -4.84 -16.77
C HIS A 36 12.49 -6.01 -16.50
N ALA A 37 11.43 -6.12 -17.28
CA ALA A 37 10.47 -7.20 -17.16
C ALA A 37 9.77 -7.44 -18.49
N ALA A 38 9.42 -8.71 -18.75
CA ALA A 38 8.46 -9.03 -19.80
C ALA A 38 7.09 -8.38 -19.49
N PRO A 39 6.28 -8.07 -20.53
CA PRO A 39 4.89 -7.68 -20.30
C PRO A 39 4.15 -8.75 -19.50
N ALA A 40 3.32 -8.31 -18.55
CA ALA A 40 2.49 -9.22 -17.78
C ALA A 40 1.61 -10.05 -18.72
N ARG A 41 1.53 -11.36 -18.45
CA ARG A 41 0.64 -12.23 -19.23
C ARG A 41 -0.80 -11.97 -18.82
N LEU A 42 -1.64 -11.59 -19.77
CA LEU A 42 -3.08 -11.40 -19.56
C LEU A 42 -3.84 -12.71 -19.81
N PHE A 43 -4.61 -13.14 -18.82
CA PHE A 43 -5.59 -14.21 -18.92
C PHE A 43 -6.99 -13.59 -19.06
N PRO A 44 -7.78 -14.02 -20.05
CA PRO A 44 -9.10 -13.47 -20.27
C PRO A 44 -10.05 -13.74 -19.09
N PRO A 45 -11.10 -12.92 -18.92
CA PRO A 45 -12.12 -13.14 -17.90
C PRO A 45 -12.73 -14.55 -17.96
N VAL A 46 -12.87 -15.18 -16.80
CA VAL A 46 -13.58 -16.47 -16.65
C VAL A 46 -15.10 -16.29 -16.55
N HIS A 47 -15.57 -15.05 -16.40
CA HIS A 47 -16.97 -14.67 -16.29
C HIS A 47 -17.17 -13.28 -16.95
N PRO A 48 -18.31 -12.97 -17.59
CA PRO A 48 -18.52 -11.69 -18.28
C PRO A 48 -18.33 -10.43 -17.41
N LEU A 49 -18.61 -10.55 -16.12
CA LEU A 49 -18.45 -9.47 -15.13
C LEU A 49 -17.11 -9.51 -14.39
N ALA A 50 -16.26 -10.52 -14.65
CA ALA A 50 -14.95 -10.62 -14.03
C ALA A 50 -13.90 -9.81 -14.79
N PRO A 51 -12.90 -9.24 -14.10
CA PRO A 51 -11.73 -8.69 -14.75
C PRO A 51 -10.86 -9.81 -15.35
N GLY A 52 -10.04 -9.45 -16.34
CA GLY A 52 -8.91 -10.29 -16.74
C GLY A 52 -7.88 -10.36 -15.61
N VAL A 53 -7.15 -11.48 -15.54
CA VAL A 53 -6.07 -11.66 -14.56
C VAL A 53 -4.74 -11.43 -15.26
N CYS A 54 -3.94 -10.52 -14.73
CA CYS A 54 -2.56 -10.32 -15.14
C CYS A 54 -1.63 -11.20 -14.31
N ARG A 55 -0.52 -11.63 -14.89
CA ARG A 55 0.51 -12.40 -14.21
C ARG A 55 1.90 -11.90 -14.53
N GLU A 56 2.63 -11.49 -13.50
CA GLU A 56 4.06 -11.19 -13.61
C GLU A 56 4.89 -12.47 -13.58
N ASP A 57 5.95 -12.51 -14.38
CA ASP A 57 6.99 -13.53 -14.30
C ASP A 57 8.19 -12.98 -13.51
N LEU A 58 8.31 -13.40 -12.25
CA LEU A 58 9.43 -12.98 -11.40
C LEU A 58 10.78 -13.51 -11.89
N GLY A 59 10.81 -14.63 -12.63
CA GLY A 59 12.04 -15.14 -13.21
C GLY A 59 12.58 -14.26 -14.35
N ALA A 60 11.70 -13.46 -14.96
CA ALA A 60 12.02 -12.51 -16.01
C ALA A 60 12.11 -11.05 -15.50
N LEU A 61 12.01 -10.83 -14.18
CA LEU A 61 12.12 -9.52 -13.56
C LEU A 61 13.56 -9.29 -13.07
N SER A 62 14.21 -8.25 -13.59
CA SER A 62 15.44 -7.71 -13.02
C SER A 62 15.29 -6.21 -12.74
N VAL A 63 16.00 -5.74 -11.71
CA VAL A 63 16.00 -4.32 -11.33
C VAL A 63 17.45 -3.88 -11.16
N ASP A 64 17.90 -3.01 -12.05
CA ASP A 64 19.28 -2.54 -12.10
C ASP A 64 19.40 -1.17 -11.43
N GLY A 65 20.47 -0.96 -10.67
CA GLY A 65 20.71 0.30 -9.94
C GLY A 65 19.92 0.47 -8.64
N LEU A 66 19.00 -0.44 -8.31
CA LEU A 66 18.30 -0.43 -7.01
C LEU A 66 19.16 -1.15 -5.95
N HIS A 67 19.55 -0.42 -4.92
CA HIS A 67 20.41 -0.90 -3.83
C HIS A 67 19.71 -0.85 -2.48
N THR A 68 18.80 0.10 -2.29
CA THR A 68 18.12 0.31 -1.00
C THR A 68 16.64 0.62 -1.19
N VAL A 69 15.81 -0.02 -0.37
CA VAL A 69 14.35 0.18 -0.33
C VAL A 69 13.90 0.52 1.10
N GLY A 70 12.98 1.47 1.22
CA GLY A 70 12.42 1.94 2.48
C GLY A 70 11.03 1.37 2.73
N GLY A 71 10.69 1.16 3.99
CA GLY A 71 9.35 0.82 4.46
C GLY A 71 8.91 1.79 5.54
N LEU A 72 7.68 2.27 5.44
CA LEU A 72 7.06 3.17 6.41
C LEU A 72 5.81 2.55 7.01
N ASP A 73 5.69 2.61 8.33
CA ASP A 73 4.52 2.17 9.09
C ASP A 73 4.36 3.00 10.38
N ILE A 74 3.14 3.05 10.92
CA ILE A 74 2.87 3.53 12.28
C ILE A 74 2.23 2.40 13.09
N SER A 75 2.96 1.96 14.11
CA SER A 75 2.45 0.98 15.07
C SER A 75 1.81 1.69 16.27
N PHE A 76 0.48 1.67 16.33
CA PHE A 76 -0.29 2.31 17.41
C PHE A 76 -0.14 1.58 18.75
N ARG A 77 -0.13 2.38 19.84
CA ARG A 77 -0.10 1.89 21.23
C ARG A 77 -1.30 0.99 21.55
N ASP A 78 -2.49 1.45 21.18
CA ASP A 78 -3.75 0.77 21.40
C ASP A 78 -4.80 1.15 20.35
N ARG A 79 -6.05 0.76 20.58
CA ARG A 79 -7.16 0.95 19.63
C ARG A 79 -7.62 2.40 19.51
N SER A 80 -7.21 3.31 20.39
CA SER A 80 -7.51 4.75 20.25
C SER A 80 -6.89 5.32 18.97
N GLY A 81 -5.70 4.84 18.59
CA GLY A 81 -4.94 5.39 17.48
C GLY A 81 -4.39 6.81 17.75
N ASP A 82 -4.29 7.21 19.02
CA ASP A 82 -3.87 8.56 19.42
C ASP A 82 -2.35 8.67 19.66
N GLU A 83 -1.69 7.56 19.94
CA GLU A 83 -0.24 7.47 20.09
C GLU A 83 0.29 6.26 19.32
N GLY A 84 1.46 6.39 18.72
CA GLY A 84 2.10 5.30 18.00
C GLY A 84 3.60 5.49 17.84
N ILE A 85 4.25 4.50 17.24
CA ILE A 85 5.65 4.56 16.81
C ILE A 85 5.66 4.60 15.29
N ALA A 86 6.06 5.74 14.72
CA ALA A 86 6.34 5.85 13.31
C ALA A 86 7.75 5.30 13.03
N VAL A 87 7.89 4.49 12.00
CA VAL A 87 9.15 3.81 11.66
C VAL A 87 9.45 3.95 10.17
N LEU A 88 10.69 4.32 9.86
CA LEU A 88 11.33 4.14 8.56
C LEU A 88 12.35 3.01 8.69
N ALA A 89 12.12 1.89 8.00
CA ALA A 89 13.08 0.80 7.85
C ALA A 89 13.72 0.86 6.46
N VAL A 90 15.05 0.87 6.38
CA VAL A 90 15.79 0.82 5.12
C VAL A 90 16.45 -0.54 4.98
N LEU A 91 16.15 -1.23 3.89
CA LEU A 91 16.66 -2.56 3.59
C LEU A 91 17.54 -2.51 2.34
N SER A 92 18.57 -3.36 2.30
CA SER A 92 19.32 -3.61 1.07
C SER A 92 18.45 -4.31 0.02
N PHE A 93 18.76 -4.11 -1.26
CA PHE A 93 18.16 -4.79 -2.39
C PHE A 93 19.26 -5.45 -3.23
N PRO A 94 19.08 -6.69 -3.73
CA PRO A 94 17.88 -7.53 -3.62
C PRO A 94 17.79 -8.35 -2.33
N ASP A 95 18.76 -8.23 -1.42
CA ASP A 95 18.91 -9.07 -0.22
C ASP A 95 17.82 -8.92 0.83
N LEU A 96 17.15 -7.77 0.87
CA LEU A 96 16.11 -7.38 1.82
C LEU A 96 16.56 -7.51 3.29
N LYS A 97 17.82 -7.15 3.56
CA LYS A 97 18.38 -7.10 4.92
C LYS A 97 18.27 -5.69 5.46
N LEU A 98 17.83 -5.52 6.71
CA LEU A 98 17.80 -4.22 7.38
C LEU A 98 19.21 -3.62 7.47
N VAL A 99 19.39 -2.42 6.94
CA VAL A 99 20.67 -1.68 6.92
C VAL A 99 20.60 -0.37 7.71
N ALA A 100 19.41 0.21 7.87
CA ALA A 100 19.18 1.37 8.72
C ALA A 100 17.72 1.42 9.20
N SER A 101 17.48 2.09 10.32
CA SER A 101 16.13 2.42 10.76
C SER A 101 16.10 3.73 11.53
N VAL A 102 15.03 4.49 11.35
CA VAL A 102 14.70 5.68 12.15
C VAL A 102 13.29 5.48 12.70
N SER A 103 13.08 5.77 13.97
CA SER A 103 11.77 5.62 14.60
C SER A 103 11.50 6.73 15.60
N ARG A 104 10.23 7.11 15.75
CA ARG A 104 9.81 8.18 16.66
C ARG A 104 8.47 7.86 17.29
N THR A 105 8.34 8.19 18.57
CA THR A 105 7.04 8.22 19.24
C THR A 105 6.25 9.44 18.74
N VAL A 106 5.05 9.19 18.23
CA VAL A 106 4.20 10.20 17.62
C VAL A 106 2.86 10.28 18.34
N SER A 107 2.32 11.50 18.45
CA SER A 107 0.98 11.75 18.97
C SER A 107 0.08 12.22 17.84
N LEU A 108 -1.00 11.49 17.61
CA LEU A 108 -2.02 11.76 16.60
C LEU A 108 -3.29 12.35 17.23
N ALA A 109 -3.29 12.61 18.53
CA ALA A 109 -4.45 13.08 19.30
C ALA A 109 -4.96 14.46 18.85
N SER A 110 -4.06 15.31 18.34
CA SER A 110 -4.39 16.67 17.90
C SER A 110 -5.04 16.72 16.51
N THR A 111 -4.96 15.63 15.73
CA THR A 111 -5.47 15.57 14.35
C THR A 111 -6.66 14.62 14.28
N PRO A 112 -7.88 15.09 13.98
CA PRO A 112 -9.08 14.26 14.02
C PRO A 112 -9.05 13.15 12.98
N TYR A 113 -9.62 11.99 13.32
CA TYR A 113 -9.84 10.92 12.36
C TYR A 113 -11.04 11.26 11.47
N VAL A 114 -10.78 11.57 10.21
CA VAL A 114 -11.80 11.76 9.17
C VAL A 114 -11.58 10.74 8.07
N HIS A 115 -12.63 10.01 7.70
CA HIS A 115 -12.56 9.00 6.63
C HIS A 115 -12.02 9.64 5.33
N SER A 116 -11.09 8.97 4.66
CA SER A 116 -10.35 9.47 3.47
C SER A 116 -9.37 10.64 3.75
N PHE A 117 -9.04 10.93 5.00
CA PHE A 117 -8.04 11.95 5.38
C PHE A 117 -6.94 11.39 6.30
N LEU A 118 -6.79 10.07 6.36
CA LEU A 118 -5.78 9.41 7.18
C LEU A 118 -4.36 9.89 6.85
N SER A 119 -4.08 10.27 5.60
CA SER A 119 -2.78 10.81 5.19
C SER A 119 -2.36 12.05 6.00
N PHE A 120 -3.29 12.89 6.45
CA PHE A 120 -2.96 14.04 7.30
C PHE A 120 -2.50 13.63 8.70
N ARG A 121 -2.95 12.47 9.19
CA ARG A 121 -2.50 11.92 10.48
C ARG A 121 -1.11 11.29 10.39
N GLU A 122 -0.72 10.76 9.23
CA GLU A 122 0.46 9.87 9.13
C GLU A 122 1.59 10.43 8.27
N ALA A 123 1.27 11.05 7.12
CA ALA A 123 2.26 11.34 6.09
C ALA A 123 3.33 12.34 6.53
N HIS A 124 2.98 13.30 7.39
CA HIS A 124 3.95 14.29 7.89
C HIS A 124 5.03 13.61 8.76
N PHE A 125 4.66 12.65 9.62
CA PHE A 125 5.64 11.87 10.39
C PHE A 125 6.56 11.05 9.48
N PHE A 126 6.02 10.50 8.39
CA PHE A 126 6.83 9.79 7.40
C PHE A 126 7.86 10.71 6.72
N VAL A 127 7.44 11.92 6.34
CA VAL A 127 8.32 12.93 5.74
C VAL A 127 9.41 13.32 6.74
N GLU A 128 9.06 13.57 8.00
CA GLU A 128 10.04 13.89 9.05
C GLU A 128 11.10 12.80 9.23
N LEU A 129 10.73 11.51 9.18
CA LEU A 129 11.68 10.40 9.30
C LEU A 129 12.63 10.33 8.10
N VAL A 130 12.13 10.58 6.89
CA VAL A 130 12.96 10.61 5.67
C VAL A 130 13.93 11.78 5.71
N GLU A 131 13.46 12.97 6.10
CA GLU A 131 14.30 14.16 6.22
C GLU A 131 15.33 14.05 7.35
N GLU A 132 14.95 13.45 8.49
CA GLU A 132 15.91 13.13 9.56
C GLU A 132 17.03 12.22 9.03
N LEU A 133 16.70 11.15 8.30
CA LEU A 133 17.68 10.26 7.71
C LEU A 133 18.62 11.00 6.75
N ARG A 134 18.08 11.85 5.87
CA ARG A 134 18.85 12.61 4.87
C ARG A 134 19.77 13.67 5.49
N THR A 135 19.28 14.39 6.49
CA THR A 135 19.95 15.60 7.01
C THR A 135 20.79 15.33 8.25
N SER A 136 20.29 14.45 9.12
CA SER A 136 20.84 14.24 10.47
C SER A 136 21.60 12.93 10.60
N ARG A 137 21.45 12.00 9.65
CA ARG A 137 22.11 10.68 9.64
C ARG A 137 22.75 10.36 8.27
N PRO A 138 23.62 11.24 7.73
CA PRO A 138 24.24 11.04 6.41
C PRO A 138 25.18 9.83 6.34
N ASP A 139 25.53 9.24 7.48
CA ASP A 139 26.27 7.99 7.60
C ASP A 139 25.42 6.76 7.22
N LEU A 140 24.09 6.89 7.27
CA LEU A 140 23.16 5.81 6.96
C LEU A 140 22.70 5.85 5.50
N PRO A 141 22.49 4.69 4.86
CA PRO A 141 21.97 4.65 3.50
C PRO A 141 20.55 5.22 3.42
N THR A 142 20.31 6.08 2.44
CA THR A 142 18.97 6.57 2.10
C THR A 142 18.26 5.61 1.14
N PRO A 143 16.93 5.42 1.25
CA PRO A 143 16.19 4.57 0.33
C PRO A 143 16.02 5.25 -1.04
N GLN A 144 16.15 4.47 -2.12
CA GLN A 144 15.86 4.93 -3.49
C GLN A 144 14.38 4.78 -3.87
N LEU A 145 13.65 3.97 -3.11
CA LEU A 145 12.24 3.63 -3.28
C LEU A 145 11.63 3.44 -1.89
N ILE A 146 10.41 3.92 -1.67
CA ILE A 146 9.72 3.76 -0.38
C ILE A 146 8.37 3.04 -0.57
N PHE A 147 8.14 2.03 0.26
CA PHE A 147 6.84 1.39 0.44
C PHE A 147 6.16 1.98 1.68
N VAL A 148 4.91 2.39 1.55
CA VAL A 148 4.10 2.96 2.64
C VAL A 148 2.98 1.99 2.99
N ASP A 149 2.82 1.65 4.28
CA ASP A 149 1.63 0.94 4.76
C ASP A 149 0.42 1.85 4.63
N GLY A 150 -0.36 1.66 3.56
CA GLY A 150 -1.44 2.58 3.18
C GLY A 150 -1.65 2.65 1.67
N ASN A 151 -2.65 3.42 1.26
CA ASN A 151 -2.95 3.62 -0.16
C ASN A 151 -2.11 4.74 -0.77
N GLY A 152 -1.91 4.67 -2.09
CA GLY A 152 -1.43 5.76 -2.94
C GLY A 152 -2.57 6.36 -3.76
N ARG A 153 -2.51 6.20 -5.09
CA ARG A 153 -3.52 6.67 -6.06
C ARG A 153 -4.88 6.02 -5.86
N TRP A 154 -4.95 4.81 -5.28
CA TRP A 154 -6.20 4.17 -4.88
C TRP A 154 -6.82 4.88 -3.66
N HIS A 155 -7.34 6.08 -3.90
CA HIS A 155 -7.91 6.98 -2.90
C HIS A 155 -8.98 7.85 -3.57
N PRO A 156 -10.06 8.26 -2.88
CA PRO A 156 -11.15 9.05 -3.50
C PRO A 156 -10.69 10.33 -4.20
N ARG A 157 -9.56 10.88 -3.74
CA ARG A 157 -8.91 12.07 -4.32
C ARG A 157 -7.53 11.80 -4.89
N GLN A 158 -7.20 10.52 -5.17
CA GLN A 158 -5.88 10.11 -5.69
C GLN A 158 -4.68 10.55 -4.83
N ALA A 159 -4.90 10.76 -3.53
CA ALA A 159 -3.94 11.36 -2.59
C ALA A 159 -3.88 10.59 -1.26
N GLY A 160 -3.66 9.28 -1.33
CA GLY A 160 -3.39 8.47 -0.13
C GLY A 160 -2.02 8.78 0.49
N SER A 161 -1.72 8.17 1.64
CA SER A 161 -0.47 8.42 2.39
C SER A 161 0.78 8.25 1.52
N ALA A 162 0.83 7.25 0.61
CA ALA A 162 1.98 7.07 -0.27
C ALA A 162 2.18 8.21 -1.27
N VAL A 163 1.09 8.84 -1.74
CA VAL A 163 1.14 10.01 -2.62
C VAL A 163 1.66 11.23 -1.84
N ALA A 164 1.07 11.50 -0.68
CA ALA A 164 1.45 12.62 0.17
C ALA A 164 2.94 12.55 0.55
N THR A 165 3.41 11.37 0.99
CA THR A 165 4.83 11.14 1.31
C THR A 165 5.72 11.25 0.07
N GLY A 166 5.33 10.68 -1.07
CA GLY A 166 6.14 10.70 -2.28
C GLY A 166 6.32 12.11 -2.85
N VAL A 167 5.24 12.88 -2.94
CA VAL A 167 5.28 14.28 -3.38
C VAL A 167 6.12 15.13 -2.43
N ALA A 168 5.97 14.98 -1.12
CA ALA A 168 6.72 15.79 -0.16
C ALA A 168 8.23 15.44 -0.11
N THR A 169 8.60 14.19 -0.38
CA THR A 169 10.00 13.73 -0.32
C THR A 169 10.71 13.67 -1.68
N GLU A 170 9.95 13.85 -2.77
CA GLU A 170 10.37 13.65 -4.17
C GLU A 170 10.92 12.23 -4.47
N LEU A 171 10.64 11.27 -3.60
CA LEU A 171 11.04 9.87 -3.77
C LEU A 171 9.96 9.06 -4.50
N PRO A 172 10.37 8.03 -5.26
CA PRO A 172 9.45 7.01 -5.75
C PRO A 172 8.76 6.32 -4.58
N THR A 173 7.42 6.29 -4.60
CA THR A 173 6.62 5.66 -3.53
C THR A 173 5.58 4.69 -4.05
N VAL A 174 5.35 3.63 -3.26
CA VAL A 174 4.35 2.59 -3.50
C VAL A 174 3.47 2.46 -2.27
N GLY A 175 2.15 2.56 -2.44
CA GLY A 175 1.18 2.26 -1.39
C GLY A 175 0.93 0.75 -1.31
N ILE A 176 1.06 0.19 -0.11
CA ILE A 176 0.78 -1.21 0.23
C ILE A 176 -0.33 -1.24 1.27
N ALA A 177 -1.56 -1.54 0.86
CA ALA A 177 -2.67 -1.72 1.79
C ALA A 177 -2.94 -3.21 2.08
N LYS A 178 -3.15 -3.53 3.35
CA LYS A 178 -3.51 -4.89 3.83
C LYS A 178 -4.96 -5.24 3.51
N GLU A 179 -5.80 -4.22 3.35
CA GLU A 179 -7.24 -4.30 3.13
C GLU A 179 -7.71 -3.46 1.94
N TYR A 180 -8.80 -3.89 1.31
CA TYR A 180 -9.42 -3.12 0.24
C TYR A 180 -10.30 -2.02 0.81
N HIS A 181 -10.10 -0.81 0.32
CA HIS A 181 -10.93 0.34 0.64
C HIS A 181 -11.70 0.74 -0.61
N PRO A 182 -13.02 0.47 -0.68
CA PRO A 182 -13.85 0.92 -1.80
C PRO A 182 -13.76 2.45 -1.96
N LEU A 183 -13.67 2.93 -3.21
CA LEU A 183 -13.68 4.38 -3.49
C LEU A 183 -15.07 5.01 -3.31
N HIS A 184 -16.11 4.18 -3.35
CA HIS A 184 -17.48 4.56 -3.04
C HIS A 184 -17.88 3.91 -1.73
N THR A 185 -18.35 4.70 -0.78
CA THR A 185 -19.03 4.18 0.41
C THR A 185 -20.28 3.42 -0.06
N PRO A 186 -20.47 2.14 0.29
CA PRO A 186 -21.80 1.56 0.25
C PRO A 186 -22.66 2.33 1.26
N ALA A 187 -23.93 2.59 0.91
CA ALA A 187 -24.95 2.87 1.91
C ALA A 187 -24.89 1.76 2.98
N GLU A 188 -24.96 2.16 4.25
CA GLU A 188 -25.06 1.23 5.37
C GLU A 188 -26.21 0.24 5.14
N ASP A 189 -26.04 -0.97 5.67
CA ASP A 189 -27.00 -2.09 5.72
C ASP A 189 -27.10 -3.02 4.49
N ALA A 190 -26.16 -3.99 4.44
CA ALA A 190 -26.50 -5.34 3.99
C ALA A 190 -26.07 -6.35 5.07
N SER A 191 -27.05 -6.84 5.83
CA SER A 191 -26.88 -7.86 6.87
C SER A 191 -26.30 -9.16 6.29
N PRO A 192 -25.47 -9.92 7.03
CA PRO A 192 -24.74 -11.04 6.47
C PRO A 192 -25.64 -12.29 6.33
N ALA A 193 -25.70 -12.86 5.13
CA ALA A 193 -26.12 -14.25 4.99
C ALA A 193 -24.98 -15.18 5.50
N PRO A 194 -25.30 -16.24 6.27
CA PRO A 194 -24.31 -17.17 6.79
C PRO A 194 -23.79 -18.06 5.64
N CYS A 195 -22.50 -18.38 5.67
CA CYS A 195 -21.94 -19.38 4.78
C CYS A 195 -21.11 -20.36 5.62
N SER A 196 -21.65 -21.55 5.81
CA SER A 196 -20.86 -22.76 6.01
C SER A 196 -20.76 -23.46 4.66
N THR A 197 -19.56 -23.90 4.29
CA THR A 197 -19.23 -25.30 3.99
C THR A 197 -17.85 -25.39 3.35
N SER A 198 -17.12 -26.40 3.80
CA SER A 198 -15.89 -26.94 3.25
C SER A 198 -16.13 -27.59 1.89
N GLY A 199 -15.27 -27.33 0.89
CA GLY A 199 -15.23 -28.09 -0.36
C GLY A 199 -14.41 -27.41 -1.47
N ASP A 200 -13.59 -28.20 -2.17
CA ASP A 200 -12.62 -27.86 -3.23
C ASP A 200 -13.20 -27.26 -4.55
N ALA A 201 -14.39 -26.65 -4.54
CA ALA A 201 -14.94 -25.98 -5.72
C ALA A 201 -14.58 -24.48 -5.74
N PRO A 202 -14.23 -23.88 -6.90
CA PRO A 202 -14.06 -22.44 -7.00
C PRO A 202 -15.33 -21.71 -6.53
N LEU A 203 -15.17 -20.77 -5.58
CA LEU A 203 -16.28 -19.89 -5.18
C LEU A 203 -16.81 -19.16 -6.43
N PRO A 204 -18.13 -19.04 -6.59
CA PRO A 204 -18.71 -18.29 -7.70
C PRO A 204 -18.25 -16.82 -7.63
N PHE A 205 -17.91 -16.24 -8.78
CA PHE A 205 -17.41 -14.87 -8.87
C PHE A 205 -18.49 -13.86 -8.43
N PRO A 206 -18.21 -12.94 -7.49
CA PRO A 206 -19.18 -11.92 -7.06
C PRO A 206 -19.21 -10.75 -8.05
N PRO A 207 -20.34 -10.46 -8.74
CA PRO A 207 -20.45 -9.39 -9.73
C PRO A 207 -20.04 -7.99 -9.22
N GLU A 208 -20.33 -7.70 -7.96
CA GLU A 208 -20.06 -6.40 -7.32
C GLU A 208 -18.80 -6.42 -6.46
N PHE A 209 -17.74 -7.09 -6.92
CA PHE A 209 -16.55 -7.33 -6.11
C PHE A 209 -15.84 -6.06 -5.60
N MET A 210 -16.06 -4.91 -6.25
CA MET A 210 -15.44 -3.63 -5.90
C MET A 210 -16.20 -2.83 -4.83
N THR A 211 -17.36 -3.31 -4.33
CA THR A 211 -18.20 -2.57 -3.37
C THR A 211 -17.78 -2.77 -1.92
N SER A 212 -17.11 -3.88 -1.59
CA SER A 212 -16.71 -4.16 -0.20
C SER A 212 -15.44 -4.99 -0.14
N GLN A 213 -14.73 -4.91 0.99
CA GLN A 213 -13.59 -5.77 1.29
C GLN A 213 -13.95 -7.27 1.21
N ARG A 214 -15.15 -7.65 1.66
CA ARG A 214 -15.61 -9.04 1.61
C ARG A 214 -15.77 -9.52 0.17
N ALA A 215 -16.45 -8.73 -0.67
CA ALA A 215 -16.66 -9.07 -2.07
C ALA A 215 -15.34 -9.10 -2.86
N MET A 216 -14.44 -8.15 -2.58
CA MET A 216 -13.10 -8.10 -3.17
C MET A 216 -12.27 -9.34 -2.82
N ARG A 217 -12.25 -9.73 -1.53
CA ARG A 217 -11.56 -10.95 -1.09
C ARG A 217 -12.12 -12.21 -1.78
N ALA A 218 -13.44 -12.34 -1.86
CA ALA A 218 -14.07 -13.47 -2.54
C ALA A 218 -13.73 -13.52 -4.04
N ALA A 219 -13.74 -12.38 -4.74
CA ALA A 219 -13.29 -12.32 -6.13
C ALA A 219 -11.81 -12.71 -6.28
N CYS A 220 -10.93 -12.21 -5.41
CA CYS A 220 -9.51 -12.56 -5.46
C CYS A 220 -9.29 -14.06 -5.22
N GLN A 221 -10.03 -14.68 -4.30
CA GLN A 221 -9.98 -16.13 -4.06
C GLN A 221 -10.50 -16.95 -5.26
N ALA A 222 -11.47 -16.40 -6.01
CA ALA A 222 -11.99 -17.02 -7.22
C ALA A 222 -11.05 -16.86 -8.43
N LEU A 223 -10.24 -15.79 -8.48
CA LEU A 223 -9.47 -15.41 -9.68
C LEU A 223 -7.96 -15.63 -9.55
N LEU A 224 -7.35 -15.25 -8.42
CA LEU A 224 -5.91 -15.27 -8.22
C LEU A 224 -5.48 -16.67 -7.74
N ARG A 225 -4.63 -17.34 -8.51
CA ARG A 225 -4.27 -18.76 -8.29
C ARG A 225 -2.84 -18.95 -7.87
N GLN A 226 -1.95 -18.05 -8.24
CA GLN A 226 -0.53 -18.17 -7.95
C GLN A 226 0.13 -16.83 -7.68
N ARG A 227 1.29 -16.89 -7.03
CA ARG A 227 2.12 -15.71 -6.81
C ARG A 227 2.36 -14.97 -8.12
N GLY A 228 2.21 -13.65 -8.09
CA GLY A 228 2.34 -12.79 -9.26
C GLY A 228 1.04 -12.56 -10.03
N ASP A 229 -0.03 -13.28 -9.70
CA ASP A 229 -1.37 -12.96 -10.21
C ASP A 229 -1.87 -11.65 -9.60
N TRP A 230 -2.44 -10.79 -10.44
CA TRP A 230 -3.13 -9.58 -10.01
C TRP A 230 -4.30 -9.22 -10.91
N ILE A 231 -5.27 -8.51 -10.34
CA ILE A 231 -6.35 -7.85 -11.08
C ILE A 231 -6.20 -6.34 -10.93
N GLY A 232 -6.45 -5.61 -12.01
CA GLY A 232 -6.46 -4.16 -11.99
C GLY A 232 -7.71 -3.60 -11.30
N LEU A 233 -7.56 -2.47 -10.64
CA LEU A 233 -8.62 -1.75 -9.94
C LEU A 233 -8.80 -0.38 -10.59
N SER A 234 -9.96 -0.15 -11.20
CA SER A 234 -10.31 1.13 -11.82
C SER A 234 -11.40 1.85 -11.03
N PRO A 235 -11.35 3.17 -10.87
CA PRO A 235 -12.47 3.91 -10.32
C PRO A 235 -13.66 3.87 -11.30
N PRO A 236 -14.91 4.02 -10.86
CA PRO A 236 -16.06 3.99 -11.76
C PRO A 236 -16.09 5.06 -12.86
N SER A 237 -15.33 6.13 -12.71
CA SER A 237 -15.21 7.21 -13.70
C SER A 237 -14.11 6.98 -14.75
N SER A 238 -13.29 5.92 -14.63
CA SER A 238 -12.16 5.68 -15.53
C SER A 238 -11.99 4.20 -15.86
N SER A 239 -11.49 3.91 -17.06
CA SER A 239 -11.02 2.56 -17.41
C SER A 239 -9.57 2.31 -16.96
N GLU A 240 -8.83 3.37 -16.62
CA GLU A 240 -7.44 3.28 -16.16
C GLU A 240 -7.36 2.63 -14.78
N HIS A 241 -6.45 1.66 -14.62
CA HIS A 241 -6.20 1.03 -13.33
C HIS A 241 -5.40 1.98 -12.41
N TRP A 242 -5.97 2.32 -11.26
CA TRP A 242 -5.33 3.13 -10.22
C TRP A 242 -4.68 2.29 -9.13
N GLY A 243 -5.03 1.01 -9.05
CA GLY A 243 -4.45 0.05 -8.12
C GLY A 243 -4.52 -1.37 -8.66
N ALA A 244 -4.00 -2.31 -7.90
CA ALA A 244 -4.04 -3.73 -8.18
C ALA A 244 -4.30 -4.53 -6.90
N ALA A 245 -5.15 -5.55 -6.97
CA ALA A 245 -5.18 -6.60 -5.96
C ALA A 245 -4.18 -7.68 -6.38
N LEU A 246 -3.11 -7.83 -5.62
CA LEU A 246 -1.94 -8.65 -5.95
C LEU A 246 -1.81 -9.83 -4.99
N LEU A 247 -1.68 -11.04 -5.54
CA LEU A 247 -1.27 -12.22 -4.79
C LEU A 247 0.25 -12.28 -4.73
N SER A 248 0.83 -11.63 -3.72
CA SER A 248 2.28 -11.45 -3.57
C SER A 248 3.00 -12.60 -2.84
N SER A 249 2.25 -13.34 -2.02
CA SER A 249 2.83 -14.31 -1.10
C SER A 249 3.45 -15.52 -1.80
N PRO A 250 4.62 -16.00 -1.35
CA PRO A 250 5.22 -17.24 -1.85
C PRO A 250 4.62 -18.52 -1.24
N SER A 251 3.73 -18.39 -0.26
CA SER A 251 3.04 -19.53 0.33
C SER A 251 2.11 -20.21 -0.69
N ARG A 252 2.22 -21.53 -0.85
CA ARG A 252 1.44 -22.31 -1.85
C ARG A 252 -0.08 -22.14 -1.71
N ASN A 253 -0.57 -21.91 -0.48
CA ASN A 253 -1.99 -21.78 -0.17
C ASN A 253 -2.39 -20.33 0.13
N ALA A 254 -1.61 -19.35 -0.34
CA ALA A 254 -1.94 -17.95 -0.15
C ALA A 254 -3.24 -17.61 -0.89
N GLN A 255 -4.19 -17.05 -0.17
CA GLN A 255 -5.50 -16.68 -0.68
C GLN A 255 -5.81 -15.18 -0.53
N ASN A 256 -5.03 -14.50 0.32
CA ASN A 256 -5.30 -13.11 0.67
C ASN A 256 -4.36 -12.19 -0.11
N PRO A 257 -4.90 -11.31 -0.97
CA PRO A 257 -4.08 -10.35 -1.68
C PRO A 257 -3.58 -9.24 -0.76
N ILE A 258 -2.65 -8.46 -1.29
CA ILE A 258 -2.39 -7.08 -0.89
C ILE A 258 -2.93 -6.13 -1.96
N PHE A 259 -3.13 -4.88 -1.61
CA PHE A 259 -3.59 -3.85 -2.54
C PHE A 259 -2.45 -2.89 -2.80
N VAL A 260 -1.97 -2.87 -4.04
CA VAL A 260 -0.84 -2.07 -4.48
C VAL A 260 -1.37 -0.88 -5.27
N SER A 261 -0.88 0.33 -4.99
CA SER A 261 -1.21 1.50 -5.79
C SER A 261 -0.01 2.45 -5.90
N PRO A 262 0.16 3.14 -7.05
CA PRO A 262 1.22 4.13 -7.22
C PRO A 262 1.13 5.24 -6.18
N GLY A 263 2.23 5.61 -5.55
CA GLY A 263 2.31 6.83 -4.76
C GLY A 263 2.85 7.99 -5.59
N HIS A 264 4.09 7.88 -6.06
CA HIS A 264 4.78 8.91 -6.82
C HIS A 264 5.89 8.31 -7.70
N ARG A 265 6.09 8.85 -8.91
CA ARG A 265 7.17 8.55 -9.88
C ARG A 265 7.23 7.11 -10.41
N LEU A 266 6.18 6.32 -10.20
CA LEU A 266 6.12 4.93 -10.65
C LEU A 266 4.79 4.64 -11.34
N SER A 267 4.85 3.82 -12.38
CA SER A 267 3.69 3.21 -12.99
C SER A 267 3.10 2.11 -12.10
N LEU A 268 1.82 1.77 -12.29
CA LEU A 268 1.19 0.66 -11.56
C LEU A 268 1.91 -0.68 -11.81
N ALA A 269 2.34 -0.94 -13.04
CA ALA A 269 3.06 -2.16 -13.39
C ALA A 269 4.38 -2.26 -12.60
N SER A 270 5.14 -1.17 -12.54
CA SER A 270 6.37 -1.09 -11.75
C SER A 270 6.12 -1.26 -10.26
N CYS A 271 5.05 -0.65 -9.72
CA CYS A 271 4.66 -0.84 -8.32
C CYS A 271 4.37 -2.32 -7.99
N VAL A 272 3.62 -3.02 -8.84
CA VAL A 272 3.31 -4.45 -8.68
C VAL A 272 4.58 -5.30 -8.70
N ARG A 273 5.47 -5.06 -9.67
CA ARG A 273 6.75 -5.77 -9.81
C ARG A 273 7.67 -5.56 -8.61
N LEU A 274 7.82 -4.31 -8.18
CA LEU A 274 8.64 -3.96 -7.02
C LEU A 274 8.08 -4.56 -5.73
N ALA A 275 6.76 -4.53 -5.53
CA ALA A 275 6.11 -5.19 -4.40
C ALA A 275 6.36 -6.71 -4.41
N LEU A 276 6.26 -7.36 -5.57
CA LEU A 276 6.56 -8.79 -5.74
C LEU A 276 8.03 -9.12 -5.45
N ALA A 277 8.96 -8.36 -6.02
CA ALA A 277 10.41 -8.52 -5.80
C ALA A 277 10.79 -8.33 -4.32
N CYS A 278 10.06 -7.47 -3.62
CA CYS A 278 10.28 -7.20 -2.21
C CYS A 278 9.47 -8.10 -1.26
N THR A 279 8.74 -9.12 -1.72
CA THR A 279 7.98 -10.03 -0.83
C THR A 279 8.68 -11.38 -0.72
N ARG A 280 9.22 -11.72 0.46
CA ARG A 280 9.86 -13.03 0.73
C ARG A 280 9.07 -13.89 1.71
N GLU A 281 8.47 -13.27 2.71
CA GLU A 281 7.70 -13.96 3.75
C GLU A 281 6.28 -13.39 3.89
N GLY A 282 5.30 -14.27 4.10
CA GLY A 282 3.90 -13.86 4.19
C GLY A 282 3.43 -13.18 2.90
N LYS A 283 2.59 -12.15 3.01
CA LYS A 283 2.05 -11.40 1.85
C LYS A 283 2.54 -9.95 1.77
N ILE A 284 3.16 -9.43 2.82
CA ILE A 284 3.55 -8.02 2.91
C ILE A 284 5.00 -7.89 2.42
N PRO A 285 5.32 -6.92 1.56
CA PRO A 285 6.71 -6.64 1.20
C PRO A 285 7.58 -6.41 2.43
N GLU A 286 8.80 -6.95 2.40
CA GLU A 286 9.77 -6.92 3.49
C GLU A 286 9.99 -5.52 4.09
N PRO A 287 10.06 -4.41 3.31
CA PRO A 287 10.27 -3.09 3.92
C PRO A 287 9.14 -2.71 4.88
N VAL A 288 7.88 -2.88 4.46
CA VAL A 288 6.71 -2.59 5.30
C VAL A 288 6.61 -3.58 6.47
N ARG A 289 6.88 -4.87 6.21
CA ARG A 289 6.87 -5.91 7.24
C ARG A 289 7.90 -5.64 8.34
N VAL A 290 9.09 -5.18 7.97
CA VAL A 290 10.16 -4.85 8.92
C VAL A 290 9.83 -3.56 9.67
N ALA A 291 9.26 -2.55 9.03
CA ALA A 291 8.78 -1.33 9.70
C ALA A 291 7.72 -1.65 10.77
N ASP A 292 6.69 -2.44 10.43
CA ASP A 292 5.65 -2.90 11.38
C ASP A 292 6.24 -3.72 12.53
N ARG A 293 7.20 -4.61 12.23
CA ARG A 293 7.88 -5.40 13.27
C ARG A 293 8.63 -4.50 14.26
N LEU A 294 9.45 -3.58 13.76
CA LEU A 294 10.24 -2.67 14.59
C LEU A 294 9.32 -1.74 15.42
N GLY A 295 8.25 -1.22 14.80
CA GLY A 295 7.28 -0.37 15.48
C GLY A 295 6.58 -1.10 16.63
N ARG A 296 6.16 -2.35 16.42
CA ARG A 296 5.56 -3.19 17.47
C ARG A 296 6.55 -3.59 18.55
N GLU A 297 7.82 -3.85 18.21
CA GLU A 297 8.88 -4.13 19.19
C GLU A 297 9.10 -2.93 20.10
N GLU A 298 9.20 -1.73 19.53
CA GLU A 298 9.39 -0.49 20.27
C GLU A 298 8.16 -0.10 21.10
N ALA A 299 6.95 -0.27 20.55
CA ALA A 299 5.71 -0.04 21.28
C ALA A 299 5.58 -0.97 22.50
N ARG A 300 5.98 -2.24 22.39
CA ARG A 300 6.00 -3.17 23.55
C ARG A 300 7.03 -2.77 24.60
N ARG A 301 8.16 -2.19 24.20
CA ARG A 301 9.22 -1.72 25.10
C ARG A 301 8.78 -0.48 25.87
N LEU A 302 8.12 0.47 25.19
CA LEU A 302 7.67 1.74 25.77
C LEU A 302 6.36 1.61 26.55
N TRP A 303 5.43 0.77 26.10
CA TRP A 303 4.13 0.53 26.72
C TRP A 303 3.90 -0.96 26.99
N PRO A 304 4.61 -1.54 27.98
CA PRO A 304 4.41 -2.93 28.37
C PRO A 304 2.96 -3.15 28.82
N LYS A 305 2.36 -4.26 28.38
CA LYS A 305 1.05 -4.69 28.89
C LYS A 305 1.26 -5.19 30.32
N GLY A 306 0.61 -4.52 31.27
CA GLY A 306 0.55 -4.96 32.66
C GLY A 306 -0.16 -6.31 32.83
#